data_AF-A0AAE7M6S2-F1
#
_entry.id   AF-A0AAE7M6S2-F1
#
_cell.length_a   1.000
_cell.length_b   1.000
_cell.length_c   1.000
_cell.angle_alpha   90.00
_cell.angle_beta   90.00
_cell.angle_gamma   90.00
#
_symmetry.space_group_name_H-M   'P 1'
#
loop_
_entity.id
_entity.type
_entity.pdbx_description
1 polymer ?
#
loop_
_entity_poly.entity_id
_entity_poly.type
_entity_poly.pdbx_seq_one_letter_code
_entity_poly.pdbx_strand_id
1 'polypeptide(L)'
;MLSLPRRLRLVLAAPLLISPLALVGPSVLAQGAGNADAKPATNEDVFLYRGMGSSYVCNARAAGVEFPKAVGIAAATYVQILNGRHGGQVASAGNTKLTNEQLFAGAEFQIITGALQFCPKEVPADVKAKVEEALKKQKAGN
;
A
#
# COMPACT_ATOMS: atom_id res chain seq x y z
N MET A 1 -15.17 58.13 -31.94
CA MET A 1 -13.86 57.44 -31.84
C MET A 1 -13.14 57.95 -30.59
N LEU A 2 -13.17 57.19 -29.49
CA LEU A 2 -12.36 57.48 -28.30
C LEU A 2 -11.26 56.41 -28.20
N SER A 3 -10.06 56.76 -28.63
CA SER A 3 -8.88 55.91 -28.53
C SER A 3 -8.32 55.94 -27.10
N LEU A 4 -8.59 54.88 -26.35
CA LEU A 4 -8.04 54.67 -25.01
C LEU A 4 -6.54 54.34 -25.09
N PRO A 5 -5.66 54.99 -24.30
CA PRO A 5 -4.21 54.85 -24.44
C PRO A 5 -3.72 53.44 -24.07
N ARG A 6 -2.89 52.88 -24.95
CA ARG A 6 -2.31 51.51 -24.90
C ARG A 6 -1.56 51.17 -23.60
N ARG A 7 -1.20 52.17 -22.78
CA ARG A 7 -0.53 51.98 -21.49
C ARG A 7 -1.47 51.54 -20.36
N LEU A 8 -2.79 51.73 -20.49
CA LEU A 8 -3.75 51.32 -19.47
C LEU A 8 -4.12 49.82 -19.54
N ARG A 9 -3.78 49.13 -20.64
CA ARG A 9 -4.03 47.69 -20.81
C ARG A 9 -3.01 46.79 -20.12
N LEU A 10 -1.92 47.34 -19.57
CA LEU A 10 -0.85 46.53 -18.98
C LEU A 10 -0.99 46.28 -17.47
N VAL A 11 -2.00 46.86 -16.80
CA VAL A 11 -2.18 46.72 -15.34
C VAL A 11 -3.27 45.71 -14.97
N LEU A 12 -3.95 45.10 -15.95
CA LEU A 12 -4.99 44.08 -15.74
C LEU A 12 -4.52 42.64 -16.04
N ALA A 13 -3.22 42.37 -15.97
CA ALA A 13 -2.70 41.02 -16.10
C ALA A 13 -1.71 40.70 -14.97
N ALA A 14 -2.21 39.90 -14.03
CA ALA A 14 -1.53 39.19 -12.92
C ALA A 14 -1.33 39.97 -11.59
N PRO A 15 -1.59 39.34 -10.42
CA PRO A 15 -1.81 37.91 -10.18
C PRO A 15 -3.13 37.60 -9.42
N LEU A 16 -4.02 36.81 -10.02
CA LEU A 16 -5.12 36.12 -9.31
C LEU A 16 -4.67 34.75 -8.74
N LEU A 17 -3.37 34.54 -8.53
CA LEU A 17 -2.77 33.27 -8.08
C LEU A 17 -2.21 33.32 -6.65
N ILE A 18 -2.77 34.16 -5.78
CA ILE A 18 -2.39 34.20 -4.36
C ILE A 18 -3.66 34.15 -3.49
N SER A 19 -4.22 32.94 -3.35
CA SER A 19 -4.89 32.39 -2.14
C SER A 19 -6.05 31.43 -2.52
N PRO A 20 -6.25 30.29 -1.83
CA PRO A 20 -5.75 29.98 -0.49
C PRO A 20 -4.98 28.64 -0.41
N LEU A 21 -3.68 28.71 -0.14
CA LEU A 21 -2.92 27.60 0.46
C LEU A 21 -3.27 27.40 1.95
N ALA A 22 -4.33 28.03 2.45
CA ALA A 22 -4.71 28.06 3.87
C ALA A 22 -5.86 27.11 4.25
N LEU A 23 -6.31 26.22 3.36
CA LEU A 23 -7.37 25.23 3.69
C LEU A 23 -6.86 23.81 3.98
N VAL A 24 -5.56 23.56 3.88
CA VAL A 24 -4.96 22.34 4.46
C VAL A 24 -4.70 22.57 5.94
N GLY A 25 -5.77 22.65 6.72
CA GLY A 25 -5.68 22.57 8.17
C GLY A 25 -5.03 21.23 8.57
N PRO A 26 -4.33 21.17 9.73
CA PRO A 26 -3.66 19.96 10.21
C PRO A 26 -4.61 18.73 10.33
N SER A 27 -5.92 18.97 10.32
CA SER A 27 -6.98 17.95 10.31
C SER A 27 -6.98 17.02 9.09
N VAL A 28 -6.51 17.48 7.91
CA VAL A 28 -6.42 16.63 6.71
C VAL A 28 -5.27 15.62 6.80
N LEU A 29 -4.20 15.96 7.54
CA LEU A 29 -3.09 15.03 7.80
C LEU A 29 -3.38 14.07 8.98
N ALA A 30 -4.43 14.32 9.76
CA ALA A 30 -4.78 13.54 10.94
C ALA A 30 -5.65 12.29 10.65
N GLN A 31 -6.07 12.06 9.40
CA GLN A 31 -6.91 10.88 9.08
C GLN A 31 -6.17 9.53 9.17
N GLY A 32 -4.89 9.51 9.57
CA GLY A 32 -4.07 8.31 9.73
C GLY A 32 -3.96 7.76 11.15
N ALA A 33 -4.48 8.45 12.18
CA ALA A 33 -4.46 7.95 13.55
C ALA A 33 -5.71 7.10 13.82
N GLY A 34 -5.59 5.80 13.55
CA GLY A 34 -6.49 4.70 13.93
C GLY A 34 -7.91 5.09 14.35
N ASN A 35 -8.85 5.01 13.41
CA ASN A 35 -10.28 5.11 13.74
C ASN A 35 -10.64 4.00 14.74
N ALA A 36 -11.22 4.38 15.89
CA ALA A 36 -11.78 3.43 16.86
C ALA A 36 -12.93 2.58 16.28
N ASP A 37 -13.51 3.02 15.15
CA ASP A 37 -14.53 2.32 14.35
C ASP A 37 -13.96 1.67 13.07
N ALA A 38 -12.64 1.40 13.03
CA ALA A 38 -12.05 0.76 11.85
C ALA A 38 -12.69 -0.61 11.60
N LYS A 39 -13.22 -0.81 10.39
CA LYS A 39 -13.77 -2.09 9.97
C LYS A 39 -12.62 -3.04 9.60
N PRO A 40 -12.69 -4.34 9.95
CA PRO A 40 -11.74 -5.32 9.48
C PRO A 40 -11.57 -5.25 7.96
N ALA A 41 -10.34 -5.44 7.47
CA ALA A 41 -10.09 -5.51 6.04
C ALA A 41 -10.90 -6.65 5.42
N THR A 42 -11.67 -6.33 4.38
CA THR A 42 -12.46 -7.31 3.64
C THR A 42 -11.56 -8.26 2.87
N ASN A 43 -12.12 -9.35 2.33
CA ASN A 43 -11.37 -10.26 1.46
C ASN A 43 -10.92 -9.55 0.18
N GLU A 44 -11.72 -8.61 -0.32
CA GLU A 44 -11.42 -7.75 -1.46
C GLU A 44 -10.26 -6.80 -1.15
N ASP A 45 -10.25 -6.18 0.03
CA ASP A 45 -9.12 -5.35 0.50
C ASP A 45 -7.83 -6.18 0.56
N VAL A 46 -7.88 -7.33 1.21
CA VAL A 46 -6.74 -8.26 1.35
C VAL A 46 -6.24 -8.71 -0.02
N PHE A 47 -7.14 -9.09 -0.93
CA PHE A 47 -6.78 -9.48 -2.30
C PHE A 47 -6.11 -8.34 -3.06
N LEU A 48 -6.64 -7.12 -2.95
CA LEU A 48 -6.07 -5.93 -3.56
C LEU A 48 -4.66 -5.64 -3.02
N TYR A 49 -4.50 -5.61 -1.70
CA TYR A 49 -3.22 -5.31 -1.06
C TYR A 49 -2.17 -6.38 -1.36
N ARG A 50 -2.59 -7.66 -1.41
CA ARG A 50 -1.74 -8.77 -1.84
C ARG A 50 -1.28 -8.54 -3.28
N GLY A 51 -2.21 -8.24 -4.18
CA GLY A 51 -1.91 -7.96 -5.58
C GLY A 51 -0.88 -6.83 -5.72
N MET A 52 -1.11 -5.71 -5.04
CA MET A 52 -0.18 -4.57 -5.03
C MET A 52 1.20 -4.95 -4.50
N GLY A 53 1.27 -5.64 -3.35
CA GLY A 53 2.54 -6.04 -2.76
C GLY A 53 3.31 -7.02 -3.63
N SER A 54 2.64 -8.02 -4.20
CA SER A 54 3.25 -8.97 -5.14
C SER A 54 3.76 -8.27 -6.41
N SER A 55 2.96 -7.39 -7.02
CA SER A 55 3.37 -6.61 -8.18
C SER A 55 4.57 -5.69 -7.87
N TYR A 56 4.58 -5.06 -6.68
CA TYR A 56 5.74 -4.29 -6.23
C TYR A 56 7.00 -5.16 -6.15
N VAL A 57 6.91 -6.34 -5.53
CA VAL A 57 8.06 -7.26 -5.45
C VAL A 57 8.56 -7.61 -6.85
N CYS A 58 7.67 -7.97 -7.78
CA CYS A 58 8.06 -8.28 -9.17
C CYS A 58 8.83 -7.13 -9.83
N ASN A 59 8.30 -5.91 -9.74
CA ASN A 59 8.90 -4.73 -10.37
C ASN A 59 10.22 -4.32 -9.68
N ALA A 60 10.28 -4.38 -8.36
CA ALA A 60 11.49 -4.08 -7.60
C ALA A 60 12.61 -5.08 -7.90
N ARG A 61 12.29 -6.36 -8.02
CA ARG A 61 13.24 -7.41 -8.41
C ARG A 61 13.79 -7.20 -9.82
N ALA A 62 12.90 -6.93 -10.79
CA ALA A 62 13.30 -6.59 -12.15
C ALA A 62 14.20 -5.34 -12.20
N ALA A 63 14.06 -4.42 -11.25
CA ALA A 63 14.90 -3.24 -11.07
C ALA A 63 16.17 -3.48 -10.23
N GLY A 64 16.47 -4.71 -9.83
CA GLY A 64 17.69 -5.08 -9.11
C GLY A 64 17.64 -4.92 -7.58
N VAL A 65 16.46 -4.69 -6.99
CA VAL A 65 16.32 -4.66 -5.52
C VAL A 65 16.41 -6.09 -4.97
N GLU A 66 17.23 -6.31 -3.94
CA GLU A 66 17.35 -7.61 -3.27
C GLU A 66 16.01 -8.18 -2.79
N PHE A 67 15.80 -9.50 -2.95
CA PHE A 67 14.50 -10.12 -2.71
C PHE A 67 13.96 -9.94 -1.29
N PRO A 68 14.74 -10.21 -0.23
CA PRO A 68 14.27 -9.97 1.14
C PRO A 68 13.91 -8.50 1.38
N LYS A 69 14.64 -7.57 0.75
CA LYS A 69 14.38 -6.13 0.86
C LYS A 69 13.09 -5.74 0.16
N ALA A 70 12.85 -6.25 -1.05
CA ALA A 70 11.63 -6.00 -1.80
C ALA A 70 10.39 -6.52 -1.04
N VAL A 71 10.46 -7.75 -0.52
CA VAL A 71 9.38 -8.34 0.29
C VAL A 71 9.16 -7.56 1.57
N GLY A 72 10.22 -7.22 2.31
CA GLY A 72 10.09 -6.47 3.57
C GLY A 72 9.44 -5.09 3.38
N ILE A 73 9.80 -4.36 2.30
CA ILE A 73 9.17 -3.07 1.98
C ILE A 73 7.69 -3.27 1.62
N ALA A 74 7.37 -4.27 0.79
CA ALA A 74 6.00 -4.57 0.40
C ALA A 74 5.14 -4.95 1.62
N ALA A 75 5.65 -5.82 2.50
CA ALA A 75 4.97 -6.25 3.72
C ALA A 75 4.80 -5.09 4.69
N ALA A 76 5.81 -4.25 4.92
CA ALA A 76 5.69 -3.07 5.78
C ALA A 76 4.64 -2.09 5.25
N THR A 77 4.57 -1.91 3.94
CA THR A 77 3.54 -1.07 3.30
C THR A 77 2.15 -1.67 3.51
N TYR A 78 1.99 -2.97 3.27
CA TYR A 78 0.76 -3.71 3.50
C TYR A 78 0.28 -3.57 4.96
N VAL A 79 1.17 -3.79 5.94
CA VAL A 79 0.86 -3.72 7.37
C VAL A 79 0.52 -2.30 7.81
N GLN A 80 1.20 -1.28 7.30
CA GLN A 80 0.85 0.12 7.57
C GLN A 80 -0.56 0.46 7.09
N ILE A 81 -0.95 -0.02 5.91
CA ILE A 81 -2.31 0.18 5.39
C ILE A 81 -3.34 -0.54 6.26
N LEU A 82 -3.07 -1.79 6.65
CA LEU A 82 -3.96 -2.54 7.56
C LEU A 82 -4.14 -1.85 8.91
N ASN A 83 -3.05 -1.36 9.52
CA ASN A 83 -3.13 -0.66 10.79
C ASN A 83 -3.85 0.68 10.67
N GLY A 84 -3.54 1.47 9.63
CA GLY A 84 -4.10 2.81 9.45
C GLY A 84 -5.58 2.79 9.05
N ARG A 85 -5.98 1.90 8.12
CA ARG A 85 -7.35 1.86 7.57
C ARG A 85 -8.27 0.88 8.29
N HIS A 86 -7.72 -0.20 8.82
CA HIS A 86 -8.50 -1.35 9.33
C HIS A 86 -8.17 -1.69 10.78
N GLY A 87 -7.43 -0.83 11.50
CA GLY A 87 -7.10 -1.04 12.92
C GLY A 87 -6.26 -2.28 13.21
N GLY A 88 -5.63 -2.88 12.18
CA GLY A 88 -4.90 -4.15 12.30
C GLY A 88 -5.82 -5.39 12.32
N GLN A 89 -7.07 -5.26 11.85
CA GLN A 89 -8.04 -6.34 11.76
C GLN A 89 -8.23 -6.80 10.32
N VAL A 90 -8.48 -8.09 10.13
CA VAL A 90 -8.80 -8.70 8.83
C VAL A 90 -10.02 -9.61 9.02
N ALA A 91 -10.96 -9.59 8.07
CA ALA A 91 -12.25 -10.28 8.21
C ALA A 91 -12.09 -11.79 8.44
N SER A 92 -11.07 -12.41 7.85
CA SER A 92 -10.75 -13.84 8.05
C SER A 92 -10.35 -14.19 9.50
N ALA A 93 -9.96 -13.20 10.30
CA ALA A 93 -9.66 -13.32 11.73
C ALA A 93 -10.77 -12.72 12.63
N GLY A 94 -11.93 -12.39 12.03
CA GLY A 94 -13.03 -11.69 12.70
C GLY A 94 -12.65 -10.27 13.11
N ASN A 95 -13.12 -9.85 14.29
CA ASN A 95 -12.82 -8.53 14.86
C ASN A 95 -11.54 -8.54 15.72
N THR A 96 -10.76 -9.61 15.69
CA THR A 96 -9.53 -9.72 16.46
C THR A 96 -8.46 -8.84 15.83
N LYS A 97 -7.90 -7.91 16.61
CA LYS A 97 -6.72 -7.17 16.20
C LYS A 97 -5.50 -8.09 16.24
N LEU A 98 -4.85 -8.26 15.09
CA LEU A 98 -3.63 -9.04 14.98
C LEU A 98 -2.42 -8.22 15.44
N THR A 99 -1.41 -8.89 15.98
CA THR A 99 -0.13 -8.24 16.30
C THR A 99 0.60 -7.87 15.01
N ASN A 100 1.50 -6.89 15.06
CA ASN A 100 2.31 -6.55 13.89
C ASN A 100 3.09 -7.75 13.37
N GLU A 101 3.64 -8.59 14.25
CA GLU A 101 4.35 -9.80 13.85
C GLU A 101 3.44 -10.78 13.06
N GLN A 102 2.21 -10.99 13.52
CA GLN A 102 1.22 -11.81 12.81
C GLN A 102 0.86 -11.20 11.45
N LEU A 103 0.66 -9.87 11.40
CA LEU A 103 0.35 -9.14 10.18
C LEU A 103 1.52 -9.20 9.17
N PHE A 104 2.76 -9.07 9.64
CA PHE A 104 3.95 -9.18 8.80
C PHE A 104 4.11 -10.57 8.24
N ALA A 105 4.06 -11.62 9.08
CA ALA A 105 4.19 -13.00 8.62
C ALA A 105 3.09 -13.36 7.59
N GLY A 106 1.84 -12.93 7.84
CA GLY A 106 0.73 -13.11 6.91
C GLY A 106 0.94 -12.36 5.59
N ALA A 107 1.35 -11.08 5.66
CA ALA A 107 1.59 -10.24 4.50
C ALA A 107 2.73 -10.79 3.63
N GLU A 108 3.87 -11.16 4.23
CA GLU A 108 5.01 -11.74 3.51
C GLU A 108 4.60 -13.03 2.78
N PHE A 109 3.90 -13.94 3.46
CA PHE A 109 3.44 -15.18 2.83
C PHE A 109 2.50 -14.93 1.66
N GLN A 110 1.51 -14.04 1.82
CA GLN A 110 0.58 -13.67 0.76
C GLN A 110 1.28 -13.00 -0.43
N ILE A 111 2.21 -12.09 -0.16
CA ILE A 111 2.95 -11.34 -1.17
C ILE A 111 3.87 -12.29 -1.95
N ILE A 112 4.61 -13.16 -1.28
CA ILE A 112 5.50 -14.14 -1.93
C ILE A 112 4.68 -15.13 -2.76
N THR A 113 3.59 -15.65 -2.23
CA THR A 113 2.72 -16.58 -3.00
C THR A 113 2.08 -15.92 -4.21
N GLY A 114 1.70 -14.64 -4.13
CA GLY A 114 1.25 -13.89 -5.31
C GLY A 114 2.39 -13.59 -6.30
N ALA A 115 3.60 -13.28 -5.81
CA ALA A 115 4.76 -13.07 -6.67
C ALA A 115 5.15 -14.35 -7.45
N LEU A 116 5.01 -15.53 -6.83
CA LEU A 116 5.17 -16.81 -7.53
C LEU A 116 4.17 -17.01 -8.68
N GLN A 117 2.99 -16.39 -8.61
CA GLN A 117 2.00 -16.45 -9.69
C GLN A 117 2.28 -15.41 -10.77
N PHE A 118 2.67 -14.19 -10.40
CA PHE A 118 2.82 -13.07 -11.34
C PHE A 118 4.19 -13.02 -12.01
N CYS A 119 5.26 -13.33 -11.28
CA CYS A 119 6.64 -13.22 -11.73
C CYS A 119 7.53 -14.34 -11.16
N PRO A 120 7.23 -15.62 -11.45
CA PRO A 120 7.96 -16.76 -10.86
C PRO A 120 9.48 -16.75 -11.09
N LYS A 121 9.96 -16.04 -12.12
CA LYS A 121 11.38 -15.89 -12.44
C LYS A 121 12.12 -14.94 -11.47
N GLU A 122 11.40 -14.01 -10.87
CA GLU A 122 11.95 -13.00 -9.95
C GLU A 122 12.02 -13.49 -8.50
N VAL A 123 11.36 -14.62 -8.22
CA VAL A 123 11.35 -15.28 -6.91
C VAL A 123 12.48 -16.31 -6.84
N PRO A 124 13.37 -16.24 -5.84
CA PRO A 124 14.45 -17.22 -5.67
C PRO A 124 13.93 -18.67 -5.56
N ALA A 125 14.67 -19.62 -6.13
CA ALA A 125 14.28 -21.02 -6.15
C ALA A 125 14.18 -21.65 -4.74
N ASP A 126 15.05 -21.24 -3.81
CA ASP A 126 15.02 -21.69 -2.42
C ASP A 126 13.76 -21.20 -1.69
N VAL A 127 13.36 -19.94 -1.95
CA VAL A 127 12.12 -19.36 -1.41
C VAL A 127 10.91 -20.10 -1.97
N LYS A 128 10.89 -20.37 -3.28
CA LYS A 128 9.83 -21.16 -3.92
C LYS A 128 9.67 -22.53 -3.27
N ALA A 129 10.77 -23.25 -3.07
CA ALA A 129 10.77 -24.57 -2.43
C ALA A 129 10.21 -24.51 -1.00
N LYS A 130 10.61 -23.51 -0.20
CA LYS A 130 10.10 -23.30 1.16
C LYS A 130 8.59 -23.02 1.17
N VAL A 131 8.09 -22.21 0.24
CA VAL A 131 6.65 -21.94 0.13
C VAL A 131 5.88 -23.21 -0.26
N GLU A 132 6.38 -23.99 -1.22
CA GLU A 132 5.75 -25.26 -1.61
C GLU A 132 5.73 -26.27 -0.45
N GLU A 133 6.80 -26.36 0.34
CA GLU A 133 6.86 -27.19 1.54
C GLU A 133 5.83 -26.74 2.59
N ALA A 134 5.75 -25.43 2.85
CA ALA A 134 4.78 -24.86 3.79
C ALA A 134 3.33 -25.16 3.36
N LEU A 135 3.02 -25.01 2.07
CA LEU A 135 1.70 -25.34 1.51
C LEU A 135 1.36 -26.83 1.62
N LYS A 136 2.35 -27.72 1.44
CA LYS A 136 2.15 -29.17 1.64
C LYS A 136 1.84 -29.49 3.10
N LYS A 137 2.58 -28.89 4.05
CA LYS A 137 2.33 -29.08 5.49
C LYS A 137 0.95 -28.58 5.92
N GLN A 138 0.53 -27.43 5.41
CA GLN A 138 -0.82 -26.90 5.69
C GLN A 138 -1.94 -27.81 5.17
N LYS A 139 -1.74 -28.44 4.00
CA LYS A 139 -2.71 -29.40 3.45
C LYS A 139 -2.74 -30.75 4.17
N ALA A 140 -1.65 -31.14 4.81
CA ALA A 140 -1.54 -32.40 5.54
C ALA A 140 -1.99 -32.30 7.02
N GLY A 141 -2.12 -31.08 7.55
CA GLY A 141 -2.58 -30.81 8.91
C GLY A 141 -4.06 -30.40 9.02
N ASN A 142 -4.77 -30.32 7.89
CA ASN A 142 -6.22 -30.15 7.78
C ASN A 142 -6.85 -31.44 7.27
#